data_AF-A0A5C9C349-F1
#
_entry.id   AF-A0A5C9C349-F1
#
_cell.length_a   1.000
_cell.length_b   1.000
_cell.length_c   1.000
_cell.angle_alpha   90.00
_cell.angle_beta   90.00
_cell.angle_gamma   90.00
#
_symmetry.space_group_name_H-M   'P 1'
#
loop_
_entity.id
_entity.type
_entity.pdbx_description
1 polymer ?
#
loop_
_entity_poly.entity_id
_entity_poly.type
_entity_poly.pdbx_seq_one_letter_code
_entity_poly.pdbx_strand_id
1 'polypeptide(L)'
;MCQLHPLQPRPEELFSATPLLWQILRACPNVKVVISSSWRTTRNLAELRYLVTAGGGEDLAERIIGVTPFISRDPDDHNRCREIEILQWLGANETLWHISARPVRWLVLDDLAYWFSIPCWSLYLVDYRTGLLPADVPRVIARCRLLNFAPFRLSAASQLSQ
;
A
#
# COMPACT_ATOMS: atom_id res chain seq x y z
N MET A 1 -11.81 -1.50 -4.01
CA MET A 1 -11.98 -2.55 -2.98
C MET A 1 -11.02 -2.23 -1.85
N CYS A 2 -11.41 -2.41 -0.58
CA CYS A 2 -10.62 -2.03 0.59
C CYS A 2 -10.21 -3.29 1.34
N GLN A 3 -8.91 -3.48 1.57
CA GLN A 3 -8.32 -4.63 2.26
C GLN A 3 -8.71 -4.77 3.75
N LEU A 4 -9.49 -3.82 4.24
CA LEU A 4 -9.78 -3.65 5.65
C LEU A 4 -11.15 -4.25 6.05
N HIS A 5 -11.71 -5.12 5.21
CA HIS A 5 -12.94 -5.87 5.44
C HIS A 5 -13.03 -7.05 4.44
N PRO A 6 -13.86 -8.08 4.72
CA PRO A 6 -14.09 -9.19 3.78
C PRO A 6 -14.89 -8.76 2.55
N LEU A 7 -15.02 -9.66 1.57
CA LEU A 7 -15.90 -9.47 0.41
C LEU A 7 -17.34 -9.29 0.87
N GLN A 8 -18.03 -8.27 0.33
CA GLN A 8 -19.42 -7.94 0.66
C GLN A 8 -19.66 -7.70 2.16
N PRO A 9 -18.94 -6.73 2.77
CA PRO A 9 -19.13 -6.41 4.17
C PRO A 9 -20.51 -5.79 4.38
N ARG A 10 -21.10 -6.01 5.54
CA ARG A 10 -22.17 -5.14 6.02
C ARG A 10 -21.60 -3.74 6.31
N PRO A 11 -22.41 -2.67 6.30
CA PRO A 11 -21.92 -1.31 6.58
C PRO A 11 -21.11 -1.20 7.88
N GLU A 12 -21.51 -1.93 8.92
CA GLU A 12 -20.83 -2.01 10.22
C GLU A 12 -19.51 -2.79 10.20
N GLU A 13 -19.26 -3.59 9.17
CA GLU A 13 -18.03 -4.38 8.99
C GLU A 13 -16.99 -3.65 8.13
N LEU A 14 -17.37 -2.53 7.51
CA LEU A 14 -16.43 -1.65 6.83
C LEU A 14 -15.35 -1.22 7.82
N PHE A 15 -14.08 -1.30 7.39
CA PHE A 15 -12.92 -0.94 8.22
C PHE A 15 -12.72 -1.85 9.45
N SER A 16 -13.35 -3.02 9.52
CA SER A 16 -13.20 -3.98 10.63
C SER A 16 -11.75 -4.46 10.86
N ALA A 17 -10.90 -4.51 9.83
CA ALA A 17 -9.50 -4.92 9.97
C ALA A 17 -8.53 -3.73 10.19
N THR A 18 -9.04 -2.51 10.34
CA THR A 18 -8.21 -1.32 10.59
C THR A 18 -7.38 -1.41 11.89
N PRO A 19 -7.85 -2.03 12.99
CA PRO A 19 -7.01 -2.27 14.16
C PRO A 19 -5.73 -3.07 13.86
N LEU A 20 -5.76 -3.97 12.87
CA LEU A 20 -4.57 -4.72 12.45
C LEU A 20 -3.60 -3.83 11.66
N LEU A 21 -4.10 -2.93 10.81
CA LEU A 21 -3.28 -1.90 10.17
C LEU A 21 -2.61 -1.01 11.23
N TRP A 22 -3.32 -0.61 12.28
CA TRP A 22 -2.74 0.20 13.36
C TRP A 22 -1.60 -0.53 14.08
N GLN A 23 -1.75 -1.84 14.36
CA GLN A 23 -0.67 -2.65 14.93
C GLN A 23 0.57 -2.65 14.05
N ILE A 24 0.41 -2.85 12.73
CA ILE A 24 1.51 -2.81 11.76
C ILE A 24 2.21 -1.45 11.80
N LEU A 25 1.44 -0.36 11.75
CA LEU A 25 1.98 0.99 11.74
C LEU A 25 2.72 1.29 13.05
N ARG A 26 2.14 1.00 14.22
CA ARG A 26 2.81 1.20 15.52
C ARG A 26 4.12 0.41 15.63
N ALA A 27 4.17 -0.81 15.09
CA ALA A 27 5.39 -1.61 15.05
C ALA A 27 6.44 -1.13 14.02
N CYS A 28 6.05 -0.25 13.09
CA CYS A 28 6.88 0.28 12.01
C CYS A 28 6.79 1.82 11.95
N PRO A 29 7.30 2.57 12.93
CA PRO A 29 7.01 4.01 13.10
C PRO A 29 7.37 4.89 11.89
N ASN A 30 8.36 4.49 11.09
CA ASN A 30 8.83 5.25 9.93
C ASN A 30 7.97 5.05 8.67
N VAL A 31 7.03 4.11 8.67
CA VAL A 31 6.19 3.84 7.49
C VAL A 31 5.15 4.95 7.32
N LYS A 32 5.00 5.47 6.11
CA LYS A 32 3.89 6.35 5.74
C LYS A 32 2.91 5.59 4.84
N VAL A 33 1.65 6.03 4.84
CA VAL A 33 0.54 5.38 4.15
C VAL A 33 0.01 6.32 3.06
N VAL A 34 -0.22 5.74 1.88
CA VAL A 34 -0.91 6.39 0.77
C VAL A 34 -2.10 5.51 0.42
N ILE A 35 -3.29 6.10 0.35
CA ILE A 35 -4.52 5.34 0.07
C ILE A 35 -4.71 5.27 -1.43
N SER A 36 -4.75 4.05 -1.95
CA SER A 36 -4.96 3.79 -3.36
C SER A 36 -6.34 3.18 -3.66
N SER A 37 -7.20 3.02 -2.64
CA SER A 37 -8.56 2.48 -2.75
C SER A 37 -9.44 3.28 -3.72
N SER A 38 -10.45 2.63 -4.31
CA SER A 38 -11.52 3.26 -5.09
C SER A 38 -12.28 4.33 -4.30
N TRP A 39 -12.25 4.29 -2.96
CA TRP A 39 -12.91 5.30 -2.12
C TRP A 39 -12.38 6.72 -2.36
N ARG A 40 -11.13 6.86 -2.83
CA ARG A 40 -10.53 8.16 -3.18
C ARG A 40 -11.21 8.89 -4.34
N THR A 41 -12.04 8.21 -5.13
CA THR A 41 -12.77 8.85 -6.24
C THR A 41 -13.99 9.64 -5.74
N THR A 42 -14.44 9.38 -4.51
CA THR A 42 -15.63 10.02 -3.92
C THR A 42 -15.36 10.70 -2.58
N ARG A 43 -14.14 10.55 -2.03
CA ARG A 43 -13.75 11.09 -0.73
C ARG A 43 -12.38 11.75 -0.80
N ASN A 44 -12.24 12.88 -0.14
CA ASN A 44 -10.97 13.59 -0.02
C ASN A 44 -10.03 12.91 1.01
N LEU A 45 -8.78 13.37 1.06
CA LEU A 45 -7.76 12.81 1.96
C LEU A 45 -8.16 12.91 3.44
N ALA A 46 -8.77 14.02 3.87
CA ALA A 46 -9.14 14.21 5.27
C ALA A 46 -10.24 13.22 5.70
N GLU A 47 -11.24 13.00 4.85
CA GLU A 47 -12.30 12.02 5.08
C GLU A 47 -11.75 10.60 5.13
N LEU A 48 -10.88 10.23 4.18
CA LEU A 48 -10.27 8.90 4.16
C LEU A 48 -9.34 8.68 5.35
N ARG A 49 -8.57 9.71 5.73
CA ARG A 49 -7.73 9.68 6.92
C ARG A 49 -8.58 9.40 8.15
N TYR A 50 -9.66 10.16 8.35
CA TYR A 50 -10.60 9.95 9.45
C TYR A 50 -11.16 8.52 9.46
N LEU A 51 -11.68 8.03 8.33
CA LEU A 51 -12.27 6.69 8.23
C LEU A 51 -11.28 5.56 8.60
N VAL A 52 -10.02 5.68 8.18
CA VAL A 52 -8.99 4.67 8.42
C VAL A 52 -8.34 4.80 9.82
N THR A 53 -8.65 5.84 10.59
CA THR A 53 -8.09 6.03 11.93
C THR A 53 -9.10 6.14 13.06
N ALA A 54 -10.39 6.25 12.73
CA ALA A 54 -11.44 6.37 13.74
C ALA A 54 -11.52 5.12 14.62
N GLY A 55 -11.70 5.32 15.92
CA GLY A 55 -11.94 4.24 16.88
C GLY A 55 -10.65 3.68 17.50
N GLY A 56 -9.60 4.49 17.63
CA GLY A 56 -8.37 4.12 18.34
C GLY A 56 -7.11 4.12 17.50
N GLY A 57 -7.11 4.72 16.31
CA GLY A 57 -5.93 4.91 15.46
C GLY A 57 -5.60 6.38 15.18
N GLU A 58 -6.21 7.32 15.89
CA GLU A 58 -6.13 8.76 15.65
C GLU A 58 -4.67 9.27 15.72
N ASP A 59 -3.82 8.63 16.53
CA ASP A 59 -2.38 8.89 16.62
C ASP A 59 -1.62 8.64 15.30
N LEU A 60 -2.23 7.87 14.39
CA LEU A 60 -1.65 7.47 13.10
C LEU A 60 -2.14 8.35 11.94
N ALA A 61 -3.05 9.28 12.17
CA ALA A 61 -3.69 10.09 11.12
C ALA A 61 -2.66 10.84 10.25
N GLU A 62 -1.65 11.45 10.88
CA GLU A 62 -0.55 12.16 10.18
C GLU A 62 0.41 11.24 9.41
N ARG A 63 0.24 9.92 9.52
CA ARG A 63 0.98 8.95 8.70
C ARG A 63 0.28 8.66 7.39
N ILE A 64 -0.99 9.03 7.24
CA ILE A 64 -1.72 8.95 5.97
C ILE A 64 -1.44 10.23 5.18
N ILE A 65 -0.42 10.18 4.33
CA ILE A 65 0.18 11.36 3.71
C ILE A 65 -0.42 11.72 2.36
N GLY A 66 -1.26 10.86 1.78
CA GLY A 66 -1.85 11.14 0.48
C GLY A 66 -2.78 10.06 -0.06
N VAL A 67 -3.28 10.32 -1.26
CA VAL A 67 -4.02 9.37 -2.08
C VAL A 67 -3.39 9.29 -3.46
N THR A 68 -3.42 8.12 -4.10
CA THR A 68 -2.94 8.00 -5.49
C THR A 68 -3.85 8.75 -6.46
N PRO A 69 -3.35 9.27 -7.59
CA PRO A 69 -4.21 9.84 -8.62
C PRO A 69 -5.19 8.79 -9.16
N PHE A 70 -6.27 9.25 -9.77
CA PHE A 70 -7.12 8.41 -10.60
C PHE A 70 -6.70 8.57 -12.05
N ILE A 71 -6.29 7.48 -12.69
CA ILE A 71 -5.96 7.49 -14.10
C ILE A 71 -7.13 6.88 -14.85
N SER A 72 -7.87 7.71 -15.58
CA SER A 72 -8.92 7.22 -16.48
C SER A 72 -8.27 6.32 -17.54
N ARG A 73 -8.68 5.06 -17.57
CA ARG A 73 -8.22 4.07 -18.54
C ARG A 73 -9.39 3.52 -19.32
N ASP A 74 -9.05 2.89 -20.44
CA ASP A 74 -9.97 2.01 -21.15
C ASP A 74 -10.65 1.08 -20.13
N PRO A 75 -12.00 1.07 -20.07
CA PRO A 75 -12.75 0.18 -19.19
C PRO A 75 -12.33 -1.29 -19.33
N ASP A 76 -11.81 -1.69 -20.49
CA ASP A 76 -11.40 -3.06 -20.76
C ASP A 76 -9.92 -3.36 -20.38
N ASP A 77 -9.13 -2.33 -20.05
CA ASP A 77 -7.73 -2.48 -19.62
C ASP A 77 -7.54 -2.14 -18.13
N HIS A 78 -7.82 -3.13 -17.30
CA HIS A 78 -7.54 -3.10 -15.87
C HIS A 78 -6.14 -3.60 -15.51
N ASN A 79 -5.31 -3.99 -16.49
CA ASN A 79 -4.00 -4.51 -16.20
C ASN A 79 -3.11 -3.40 -15.63
N ARG A 80 -2.50 -3.68 -14.48
CA ARG A 80 -1.50 -2.80 -13.85
C ARG A 80 -2.01 -1.38 -13.53
N CYS A 81 -3.34 -1.16 -13.50
CA CYS A 81 -3.89 0.19 -13.36
C CYS A 81 -3.48 0.80 -12.02
N ARG A 82 -3.62 0.03 -10.92
CA ARG A 82 -3.25 0.45 -9.59
C ARG A 82 -1.75 0.66 -9.43
N GLU A 83 -0.94 -0.24 -9.99
CA GLU A 83 0.51 -0.10 -9.97
C GLU A 83 0.95 1.23 -10.61
N ILE A 84 0.36 1.60 -11.74
CA ILE A 84 0.76 2.83 -12.44
C ILE A 84 0.31 4.09 -11.69
N GLU A 85 -0.87 4.08 -11.08
CA GLU A 85 -1.32 5.15 -10.17
C GLU A 85 -0.35 5.34 -8.99
N ILE A 86 0.14 4.24 -8.42
CA ILE A 86 1.12 4.25 -7.33
C ILE A 86 2.46 4.81 -7.82
N LEU A 87 2.96 4.33 -8.96
CA LEU A 87 4.22 4.80 -9.54
C LEU A 87 4.16 6.29 -9.90
N GLN A 88 3.03 6.79 -10.39
CA GLN A 88 2.84 8.21 -10.66
C GLN A 88 2.81 9.04 -9.37
N TRP A 89 2.11 8.57 -8.33
CA TRP A 89 2.14 9.22 -7.02
C TRP A 89 3.56 9.26 -6.46
N LEU A 90 4.32 8.17 -6.64
CA LEU A 90 5.73 8.12 -6.29
C LEU A 90 6.48 9.22 -7.07
N GLY A 91 6.58 9.14 -8.40
CA GLY A 91 7.33 10.15 -9.18
C GLY A 91 7.00 11.61 -8.84
N ALA A 92 5.72 11.92 -8.61
CA ALA A 92 5.28 13.28 -8.26
C ALA A 92 5.67 13.76 -6.86
N ASN A 93 5.92 12.85 -5.91
CA ASN A 93 6.24 13.19 -4.52
C ASN A 93 7.68 12.84 -4.14
N GLU A 94 8.55 12.76 -5.14
CA GLU A 94 9.94 12.33 -5.02
C GLU A 94 10.73 13.02 -3.88
N THR A 95 10.44 14.30 -3.64
CA THR A 95 11.05 15.10 -2.57
C THR A 95 10.74 14.61 -1.16
N LEU A 96 9.65 13.84 -0.95
CA LEU A 96 9.28 13.31 0.37
C LEU A 96 10.19 12.17 0.86
N TRP A 97 11.05 11.63 0.01
CA TRP A 97 11.88 10.45 0.33
C TRP A 97 13.28 10.44 -0.28
N HIS A 98 13.65 11.42 -1.10
CA HIS A 98 15.02 11.60 -1.63
C HIS A 98 16.06 12.03 -0.57
N ILE A 99 15.73 11.96 0.73
CA ILE A 99 16.66 12.27 1.83
C ILE A 99 17.81 11.25 1.92
N SER A 100 17.70 10.10 1.23
CA SER A 100 18.78 9.12 1.12
C SER A 100 18.97 8.72 -0.34
N ALA A 101 20.22 8.50 -0.77
CA ALA A 101 20.61 8.06 -2.12
C ALA A 101 20.13 6.63 -2.49
N ARG A 102 18.99 6.19 -1.94
CA ARG A 102 18.40 4.86 -2.14
C ARG A 102 17.01 5.01 -2.76
N PRO A 103 16.64 4.17 -3.75
CA PRO A 103 15.29 4.17 -4.30
C PRO A 103 14.26 3.87 -3.21
N VAL A 104 13.08 4.49 -3.33
CA VAL A 104 11.97 4.25 -2.39
C VAL A 104 11.58 2.81 -2.40
N ARG A 105 11.51 2.25 -1.19
CA ARG A 105 10.97 0.94 -0.96
C ARG A 105 9.54 1.10 -0.47
N TRP A 106 8.61 0.58 -1.26
CA TRP A 106 7.19 0.63 -0.97
C TRP A 106 6.62 -0.79 -0.90
N LEU A 107 5.54 -0.92 -0.13
CA LEU A 107 4.76 -2.14 -0.01
C LEU A 107 3.30 -1.76 -0.24
N VAL A 108 2.60 -2.56 -1.03
CA VAL A 108 1.17 -2.49 -1.20
C VAL A 108 0.52 -3.63 -0.46
N LEU A 109 -0.52 -3.31 0.29
CA LEU A 109 -1.50 -4.27 0.77
C LEU A 109 -2.68 -4.24 -0.21
N ASP A 110 -2.89 -5.29 -1.00
CA ASP A 110 -4.03 -5.37 -1.92
C ASP A 110 -4.56 -6.82 -2.05
N ASP A 111 -5.76 -7.01 -2.59
CA ASP A 111 -6.45 -8.29 -2.79
C ASP A 111 -6.62 -8.62 -4.28
N LEU A 112 -6.33 -7.66 -5.17
CA LEU A 112 -6.49 -7.81 -6.60
C LEU A 112 -5.14 -7.88 -7.30
N ALA A 113 -4.62 -9.10 -7.45
CA ALA A 113 -3.30 -9.34 -8.03
C ALA A 113 -3.16 -8.81 -9.48
N TYR A 114 -4.23 -8.84 -10.28
CA TYR A 114 -4.23 -8.43 -11.69
C TYR A 114 -4.04 -6.91 -11.89
N TRP A 115 -4.19 -6.11 -10.83
CA TRP A 115 -3.89 -4.67 -10.85
C TRP A 115 -2.39 -4.36 -10.79
N PHE A 116 -1.53 -5.37 -10.79
CA PHE A 116 -0.08 -5.25 -10.67
C PHE A 116 0.63 -6.15 -11.70
N SER A 117 1.87 -5.78 -12.05
CA SER A 117 2.77 -6.63 -12.84
C SER A 117 3.01 -7.97 -12.14
N ILE A 118 3.18 -9.05 -12.89
CA ILE A 118 3.54 -10.35 -12.31
C ILE A 118 5.00 -10.69 -12.72
N PRO A 119 5.92 -10.92 -11.77
CA PRO A 119 5.76 -10.82 -10.32
C PRO A 119 5.86 -9.36 -9.79
N CYS A 120 4.98 -8.98 -8.85
CA CYS A 120 5.08 -7.70 -8.13
C CYS A 120 5.69 -7.92 -6.73
N TRP A 121 6.98 -7.62 -6.58
CA TRP A 121 7.68 -7.78 -5.30
C TRP A 121 7.19 -6.84 -4.21
N SER A 122 6.56 -5.73 -4.59
CA SER A 122 5.97 -4.76 -3.68
C SER A 122 4.57 -5.16 -3.21
N LEU A 123 3.93 -6.18 -3.79
CA LEU A 123 2.59 -6.62 -3.40
C LEU A 123 2.65 -7.61 -2.22
N TYR A 124 1.94 -7.27 -1.15
CA TYR A 124 1.44 -8.20 -0.15
C TYR A 124 -0.03 -8.49 -0.48
N LEU A 125 -0.27 -9.66 -1.08
CA LEU A 125 -1.61 -10.10 -1.46
C LEU A 125 -2.34 -10.64 -0.23
N VAL A 126 -3.50 -10.07 0.09
CA VAL A 126 -4.44 -10.65 1.06
C VAL A 126 -5.58 -11.34 0.34
N ASP A 127 -6.25 -12.30 1.01
CA ASP A 127 -7.42 -12.96 0.43
C ASP A 127 -8.62 -11.99 0.50
N TYR A 128 -9.17 -11.62 -0.66
CA TYR A 128 -10.34 -10.74 -0.78
C TYR A 128 -11.55 -11.23 0.03
N ARG A 129 -11.67 -12.55 0.29
CA ARG A 129 -12.77 -13.13 1.07
C ARG A 129 -12.66 -12.83 2.55
N THR A 130 -11.44 -12.72 3.07
CA THR A 130 -11.18 -12.53 4.50
C THR A 130 -10.68 -11.14 4.85
N GLY A 131 -10.10 -10.43 3.88
CA GLY A 131 -9.30 -9.23 4.12
C GLY A 131 -8.04 -9.53 4.94
N LEU A 132 -7.48 -8.49 5.55
CA LEU A 132 -6.32 -8.59 6.44
C LEU A 132 -6.64 -9.39 7.72
N LEU A 133 -5.86 -10.42 8.02
CA LEU A 133 -6.03 -11.26 9.21
C LEU A 133 -4.92 -11.02 10.26
N PRO A 134 -5.15 -11.42 11.52
CA PRO A 134 -4.11 -11.32 12.56
C PRO A 134 -2.80 -12.02 12.19
N ALA A 135 -2.87 -13.11 11.43
CA ALA A 135 -1.69 -13.84 10.94
C ALA A 135 -0.86 -13.06 9.90
N ASP A 136 -1.44 -12.05 9.25
CA ASP A 136 -0.74 -11.21 8.28
C ASP A 136 0.09 -10.13 8.95
N VAL A 137 -0.33 -9.62 10.10
CA VAL A 137 0.35 -8.55 10.87
C VAL A 137 1.86 -8.81 11.01
N PRO A 138 2.33 -9.94 11.57
CA PRO A 138 3.76 -10.19 11.71
C PRO A 138 4.48 -10.31 10.35
N ARG A 139 3.81 -10.79 9.30
CA ARG A 139 4.39 -10.94 7.96
C ARG A 139 4.57 -9.59 7.25
N VAL A 140 3.58 -8.71 7.37
CA VAL A 140 3.67 -7.33 6.84
C VAL A 140 4.75 -6.55 7.59
N ILE A 141 4.80 -6.65 8.93
CA ILE A 141 5.86 -6.04 9.75
C ILE A 141 7.24 -6.52 9.29
N ALA A 142 7.42 -7.82 9.05
CA ALA A 142 8.68 -8.36 8.56
C ALA A 142 9.07 -7.76 7.19
N ARG A 143 8.12 -7.62 6.26
CA ARG A 143 8.38 -6.97 4.96
C ARG A 143 8.74 -5.49 5.12
N CYS A 144 8.01 -4.73 5.95
CA CYS A 144 8.33 -3.33 6.22
C CYS A 144 9.76 -3.17 6.79
N ARG A 145 10.18 -4.07 7.68
CA ARG A 145 11.56 -4.09 8.21
C ARG A 145 12.58 -4.43 7.13
N LEU A 146 12.35 -5.47 6.33
CA LEU A 146 13.26 -5.83 5.22
C LEU A 146 13.43 -4.69 4.22
N LEU A 147 12.36 -3.93 3.96
CA LEU A 147 12.44 -2.73 3.14
C LEU A 147 13.31 -1.66 3.81
N ASN A 148 13.25 -1.49 5.13
CA ASN A 148 14.13 -0.53 5.83
C ASN A 148 15.60 -0.97 5.89
N PHE A 149 15.91 -2.27 5.82
CA PHE A 149 17.26 -2.80 6.06
C PHE A 149 18.01 -3.30 4.81
N ALA A 150 17.35 -3.63 3.70
CA ALA A 150 18.03 -4.23 2.57
C ALA A 150 18.96 -3.22 1.84
N PRO A 151 20.26 -3.52 1.66
CA PRO A 151 21.05 -2.90 0.61
C PRO A 151 20.55 -3.40 -0.76
N PHE A 152 20.57 -2.53 -1.77
CA PHE A 152 20.31 -2.94 -3.15
C PHE A 152 21.46 -3.85 -3.61
N ARG A 153 21.19 -5.12 -3.91
CA ARG A 153 22.12 -5.95 -4.69
C ARG A 153 21.73 -5.79 -6.16
N LEU A 154 22.50 -5.01 -6.91
CA LEU A 154 22.62 -5.25 -8.35
C LEU A 154 23.29 -6.62 -8.47
N SER A 155 22.57 -7.66 -8.90
CA SER A 155 23.28 -8.70 -9.65
C SER A 155 23.61 -8.05 -10.99
N ALA A 156 24.84 -7.57 -11.12
CA ALA A 156 25.38 -7.31 -12.44
C ALA A 156 25.30 -8.63 -13.19
N ALA A 157 24.36 -8.74 -14.12
CA ALA A 157 24.49 -9.69 -15.20
C ALA A 157 25.79 -9.31 -15.90
N SER A 158 26.80 -10.14 -15.68
CA SER A 158 28.12 -10.03 -16.27
C SER A 158 27.99 -9.86 -17.78
N GLN A 159 28.26 -8.64 -18.25
CA GLN A 159 28.84 -8.45 -19.56
C GLN A 159 30.20 -9.15 -19.53
N LEU A 160 30.29 -10.29 -20.20
CA LEU A 160 31.54 -10.74 -20.78
C LEU A 160 31.28 -10.94 -22.26
N SER A 161 31.52 -9.87 -22.99
CA SER A 161 31.88 -9.92 -24.41
C SER A 161 33.20 -10.66 -24.54
N GLN A 162 33.23 -11.72 -25.32
CA GLN A 162 34.28 -11.99 -26.30
C GLN A 162 33.61 -12.51 -27.57
#